data_AF-A0ABD0NDA5-F1
#
_entry.id   AF-A0ABD0NDA5-F1
#
_cell.length_a   1.000
_cell.length_b   1.000
_cell.length_c   1.000
_cell.angle_alpha   90.00
_cell.angle_beta   90.00
_cell.angle_gamma   90.00
#
_symmetry.space_group_name_H-M   'P 1'
#
loop_
_entity.id
_entity.type
_entity.pdbx_description
1 polymer ?
#
loop_
_entity_poly.entity_id
_entity_poly.type
_entity_poly.pdbx_seq_one_letter_code
_entity_poly.pdbx_strand_id
1 'polypeptide(L)'
;LFEPKDTRYELERDPLMDPSLTEMVEKAIKILRKNSKGFYLFVEDKIDHGHHAGQAKYALTETVEFDRAIARAAELTSEFDTLSVVTADHSHVFSFGGYSFRGNPVL
;
A
#
# COMPACT_ATOMS: atom_id res chain seq x y z
N LEU A 1 -9.09 4.78 -14.17
CA LEU A 1 -7.88 4.01 -14.56
C LEU A 1 -6.80 5.05 -14.83
N PHE A 2 -5.69 4.99 -14.11
CA PHE A 2 -4.69 6.07 -14.04
C PHE A 2 -3.49 5.83 -14.98
N GLU A 3 -3.14 4.56 -15.22
CA GLU A 3 -2.12 4.16 -16.20
C GLU A 3 -2.69 3.11 -17.19
N PRO A 4 -2.11 2.95 -18.40
CA PRO A 4 -2.56 1.94 -19.37
C PRO A 4 -2.39 0.49 -18.90
N LYS A 5 -1.47 0.25 -17.98
CA LYS A 5 -1.20 -1.07 -17.37
C LYS A 5 -1.09 -0.93 -15.85
N ASP A 6 0.09 -1.21 -15.29
CA ASP A 6 0.33 -1.09 -13.86
C ASP A 6 0.58 0.38 -13.51
N THR A 7 0.10 0.84 -12.35
CA THR A 7 0.43 2.19 -11.84
C THR A 7 1.94 2.34 -11.66
N ARG A 8 2.45 3.57 -11.65
CA ARG A 8 3.86 3.81 -11.31
C ARG A 8 4.16 3.42 -9.87
N TYR A 9 5.42 3.11 -9.58
CA TYR A 9 5.88 3.03 -8.19
C TYR A 9 5.72 4.40 -7.51
N GLU A 10 5.51 4.42 -6.20
CA GLU A 10 5.35 5.65 -5.42
C GLU A 10 6.56 6.58 -5.58
N LEU A 11 7.77 6.03 -5.68
CA LEU A 11 9.00 6.80 -5.92
C LEU A 11 9.02 7.56 -7.25
N GLU A 12 8.24 7.12 -8.23
CA GLU A 12 8.21 7.64 -9.60
C GLU A 12 6.84 8.23 -9.97
N ARG A 13 5.92 8.27 -9.02
CA ARG A 13 4.57 8.77 -9.21
C ARG A 13 4.60 10.27 -9.50
N ASP A 14 3.84 10.69 -10.50
CA ASP A 14 3.55 12.11 -10.70
C ASP A 14 2.28 12.46 -9.91
N PRO A 15 2.38 13.18 -8.78
CA PRO A 15 1.22 13.46 -7.93
C PRO A 15 0.19 14.39 -8.58
N LEU A 16 0.51 15.03 -9.71
CA LEU A 16 -0.47 15.81 -10.47
C LEU A 16 -1.33 14.95 -11.41
N MET A 17 -0.83 13.76 -11.77
CA MET A 17 -1.46 12.88 -12.75
C MET A 17 -2.05 11.62 -12.11
N ASP A 18 -1.36 11.08 -11.10
CA ASP A 18 -1.64 9.79 -10.48
C ASP A 18 -1.89 9.93 -8.97
N PRO A 19 -3.03 9.43 -8.46
CA PRO A 19 -3.24 9.38 -7.02
C PRO A 19 -2.35 8.31 -6.37
N SER A 20 -1.94 8.56 -5.13
CA SER A 20 -1.30 7.52 -4.32
C SER A 20 -2.31 6.44 -3.91
N LEU A 21 -1.83 5.29 -3.42
CA LEU A 21 -2.71 4.25 -2.90
C LEU A 21 -3.56 4.77 -1.74
N THR A 22 -2.97 5.57 -0.85
CA THR A 22 -3.67 6.25 0.24
C THR A 22 -4.83 7.11 -0.27
N GLU A 23 -4.61 7.92 -1.31
CA GLU A 23 -5.65 8.78 -1.90
C GLU A 23 -6.77 7.96 -2.56
N MET A 24 -6.42 6.86 -3.23
CA MET A 24 -7.39 5.92 -3.81
C MET A 24 -8.26 5.26 -2.75
N VAL A 25 -7.67 4.79 -1.64
CA VAL A 25 -8.39 4.19 -0.51
C VAL A 25 -9.35 5.19 0.13
N GLU A 26 -8.89 6.41 0.41
CA GLU A 26 -9.73 7.46 0.95
C GLU A 26 -10.93 7.74 0.05
N LYS A 27 -10.69 7.85 -1.27
CA LYS A 27 -11.77 8.10 -2.22
C LYS A 27 -12.75 6.93 -2.29
N ALA A 28 -12.25 5.70 -2.31
CA ALA A 28 -13.07 4.49 -2.34
C ALA A 28 -13.98 4.41 -1.11
N ILE A 29 -13.43 4.57 0.10
CA ILE A 29 -14.21 4.56 1.34
C ILE A 29 -15.28 5.66 1.33
N LYS A 30 -14.94 6.89 0.91
CA LYS A 30 -15.92 7.99 0.80
C LYS A 30 -17.09 7.69 -0.15
N ILE A 31 -16.86 6.90 -1.19
CA ILE A 31 -17.92 6.47 -2.11
C ILE A 31 -18.72 5.32 -1.50
N LEU A 32 -18.04 4.27 -1.05
CA LEU A 32 -18.64 3.02 -0.57
C LEU A 32 -19.45 3.20 0.71
N ARG A 33 -19.01 4.07 1.63
CA ARG A 33 -19.72 4.35 2.91
C ARG A 33 -21.12 4.95 2.74
N LYS A 34 -21.49 5.38 1.53
CA LYS A 34 -22.84 5.87 1.23
C LYS A 34 -23.89 4.76 1.23
N ASN A 35 -23.47 3.50 1.11
CA ASN A 35 -24.36 2.35 1.20
C ASN A 35 -24.64 2.00 2.67
N SER A 36 -25.91 2.09 3.08
CA SER A 36 -26.33 1.77 4.45
C SER A 36 -26.22 0.28 4.81
N LYS A 37 -26.02 -0.60 3.82
CA LYS A 37 -25.79 -2.04 4.03
C LYS A 37 -24.31 -2.39 4.25
N GLY A 38 -23.42 -1.40 4.31
CA GLY A 38 -21.98 -1.60 4.38
C GLY A 38 -21.32 -1.83 3.01
N PHE A 39 -20.05 -2.23 3.02
CA PHE A 39 -19.27 -2.46 1.81
C PHE A 39 -18.20 -3.52 2.03
N TYR A 40 -17.70 -4.05 0.92
CA TYR A 40 -16.44 -4.78 0.85
C TYR A 40 -15.44 -3.93 0.07
N LEU A 41 -14.20 -3.85 0.54
CA LEU A 41 -13.13 -3.14 -0.13
C LEU A 41 -11.88 -4.03 -0.13
N PHE A 42 -11.32 -4.24 -1.32
CA PHE A 42 -10.03 -4.88 -1.52
C PHE A 42 -9.02 -3.81 -1.95
N VAL A 43 -7.84 -3.85 -1.34
CA VAL A 43 -6.74 -2.90 -1.56
C VAL A 43 -5.47 -3.72 -1.72
N GLU A 44 -4.69 -3.44 -2.77
CA GLU A 44 -3.47 -4.15 -3.14
C GLU A 44 -2.43 -3.14 -3.61
N ASP A 45 -1.16 -3.50 -3.45
CA ASP A 45 -0.02 -2.67 -3.82
C ASP A 45 1.03 -3.46 -4.62
N LYS A 46 2.01 -2.78 -5.22
CA LYS A 46 3.01 -3.33 -6.15
C LYS A 46 4.32 -3.78 -5.50
N ILE A 47 4.29 -4.09 -4.20
CA ILE A 47 5.45 -4.55 -3.42
C ILE A 47 6.15 -5.73 -4.10
N ASP A 48 5.36 -6.68 -4.60
CA ASP A 48 5.79 -7.88 -5.31
C ASP A 48 6.72 -7.58 -6.51
N HIS A 49 6.38 -6.57 -7.31
CA HIS A 49 7.16 -6.20 -8.49
C HIS A 49 8.55 -5.66 -8.11
N GLY A 50 8.65 -4.91 -7.01
CA GLY A 50 9.93 -4.42 -6.51
C GLY A 50 10.84 -5.58 -6.07
N HIS A 51 10.28 -6.61 -5.44
CA HIS A 51 11.03 -7.80 -5.07
C HIS A 51 11.42 -8.66 -6.28
N HIS A 52 10.53 -8.85 -7.25
CA HIS A 52 10.86 -9.56 -8.50
C HIS A 52 11.97 -8.89 -9.30
N ALA A 53 12.04 -7.56 -9.28
CA ALA A 53 13.11 -6.80 -9.91
C ALA A 53 14.43 -6.81 -9.11
N GLY A 54 14.45 -7.37 -7.89
CA GLY A 54 15.59 -7.31 -6.98
C GLY A 54 15.86 -5.89 -6.44
N GLN A 55 14.87 -5.00 -6.49
CA GLN A 55 15.01 -3.59 -6.13
C GLN A 55 14.35 -3.30 -4.78
N ALA A 56 15.05 -3.63 -3.68
CA ALA A 56 14.52 -3.51 -2.32
C ALA A 56 14.02 -2.09 -1.97
N LYS A 57 14.65 -1.04 -2.52
CA LYS A 57 14.21 0.35 -2.34
C LYS A 57 12.78 0.58 -2.82
N TYR A 58 12.40 0.02 -3.95
CA TYR A 58 11.05 0.14 -4.48
C TYR A 58 10.07 -0.69 -3.64
N ALA A 59 10.36 -1.98 -3.42
CA ALA A 59 9.51 -2.85 -2.62
C ALA A 59 9.21 -2.29 -1.21
N LEU A 60 10.23 -1.79 -0.51
CA LEU A 60 10.06 -1.22 0.83
C LEU A 60 9.35 0.13 0.79
N THR A 61 9.52 0.93 -0.27
CA THR A 61 8.78 2.20 -0.39
C THR A 61 7.30 1.96 -0.68
N GLU A 62 6.95 1.02 -1.56
CA GLU A 62 5.56 0.58 -1.75
C GLU A 62 4.99 0.06 -0.43
N THR A 63 5.74 -0.77 0.31
CA THR A 63 5.27 -1.27 1.61
C THR A 63 4.91 -0.15 2.59
N VAL A 64 5.67 0.95 2.60
CA VAL A 64 5.36 2.14 3.41
C VAL A 64 4.10 2.85 2.90
N GLU A 65 3.89 2.93 1.59
CA GLU A 65 2.65 3.51 1.03
C GLU A 65 1.42 2.64 1.31
N PHE A 66 1.55 1.32 1.25
CA PHE A 66 0.50 0.39 1.68
C PHE A 66 0.15 0.56 3.17
N ASP A 67 1.15 0.69 4.05
CA ASP A 67 0.94 0.95 5.48
C ASP A 67 0.21 2.28 5.73
N ARG A 68 0.54 3.33 4.98
CA ARG A 68 -0.20 4.61 5.03
C ARG A 68 -1.64 4.44 4.58
N ALA A 69 -1.89 3.65 3.55
CA ALA A 69 -3.25 3.37 3.09
C ALA A 69 -4.07 2.61 4.14
N ILE A 70 -3.45 1.66 4.86
CA ILE A 70 -4.06 0.96 6.01
C ILE A 70 -4.41 1.95 7.13
N ALA A 71 -3.45 2.78 7.53
CA ALA A 71 -3.67 3.80 8.55
C ALA A 71 -4.82 4.75 8.16
N ARG A 72 -4.84 5.18 6.90
CA ARG A 72 -5.89 6.06 6.39
C ARG A 72 -7.26 5.38 6.37
N ALA A 73 -7.33 4.08 6.06
CA ALA A 73 -8.56 3.33 6.16
C ALA A 73 -9.08 3.30 7.61
N ALA A 74 -8.20 3.02 8.58
CA ALA A 74 -8.54 2.99 10.00
C ALA A 74 -9.03 4.35 10.53
N GLU A 75 -8.52 5.47 10.01
CA GLU A 75 -9.04 6.81 10.34
C GLU A 75 -10.45 7.09 9.79
N LEU A 76 -10.84 6.40 8.72
CA LEU A 76 -12.09 6.65 7.98
C LEU A 76 -13.21 5.66 8.33
N THR A 77 -12.88 4.59 9.04
CA THR A 77 -13.81 3.54 9.48
C THR A 77 -13.80 3.37 11.01
N SER A 78 -14.73 2.57 11.54
CA SER A 78 -14.83 2.29 12.97
C SER A 78 -14.56 0.80 13.21
N GLU A 79 -13.67 0.46 14.15
CA GLU A 79 -13.40 -0.94 14.49
C GLU A 79 -14.62 -1.67 15.10
N PHE A 80 -15.65 -0.92 15.55
CA PHE A 80 -16.89 -1.50 16.08
C PHE A 80 -17.78 -2.12 14.99
N ASP A 81 -17.66 -1.69 13.74
CA ASP A 81 -18.50 -2.14 12.61
C ASP A 81 -17.71 -2.55 11.36
N THR A 82 -16.39 -2.42 11.40
CA THR A 82 -15.50 -2.72 10.28
C THR A 82 -14.45 -3.75 10.69
N LEU A 83 -14.42 -4.89 10.00
CA LEU A 83 -13.33 -5.86 10.10
C LEU A 83 -12.27 -5.53 9.04
N SER A 84 -11.06 -5.23 9.50
CA SER A 84 -9.90 -5.04 8.62
C SER A 84 -8.95 -6.22 8.74
N VAL A 85 -8.55 -6.78 7.60
CA VAL A 85 -7.55 -7.87 7.52
C VAL A 85 -6.42 -7.39 6.63
N VAL A 86 -5.20 -7.46 7.15
CA VAL A 86 -3.97 -7.18 6.42
C VAL A 86 -3.19 -8.48 6.33
N THR A 87 -2.80 -8.86 5.11
CA THR A 87 -2.04 -10.10 4.85
C THR A 87 -1.18 -9.91 3.62
N ALA A 88 -0.23 -10.82 3.43
CA ALA A 88 0.37 -11.08 2.13
C ALA A 88 -0.26 -12.34 1.53
N ASP A 89 -0.23 -12.45 0.20
CA ASP A 89 -0.59 -13.66 -0.54
C ASP A 89 0.57 -14.67 -0.54
N HIS A 90 1.81 -14.18 -0.64
CA HIS A 90 3.04 -14.94 -0.44
C HIS A 90 4.21 -14.06 0.02
N SER A 91 5.38 -14.66 0.21
CA SER A 91 6.63 -13.93 0.51
C SER A 91 7.56 -13.94 -0.70
N HIS A 92 8.79 -13.45 -0.50
CA HIS A 92 9.88 -13.47 -1.47
C HIS A 92 11.16 -13.99 -0.82
N VAL A 93 12.17 -14.31 -1.63
CA VAL A 93 13.50 -14.70 -1.13
C VAL A 93 14.33 -13.52 -0.59
N PHE A 94 13.67 -12.40 -0.26
CA PHE A 94 14.32 -11.24 0.34
C PHE A 94 14.84 -11.61 1.74
N SER A 95 16.08 -11.22 2.02
CA SER A 95 16.69 -11.39 3.33
C SER A 95 17.36 -10.09 3.76
N PHE A 96 17.30 -9.81 5.06
CA PHE A 96 17.96 -8.67 5.69
C PHE A 96 18.87 -9.20 6.80
N GLY A 97 20.16 -8.86 6.74
CA GLY A 97 21.17 -9.40 7.64
C GLY A 97 22.46 -8.60 7.65
N GLY A 98 23.55 -9.23 8.10
CA GLY A 98 24.84 -8.57 8.34
C GLY A 98 24.96 -7.97 9.74
N TYR A 99 26.03 -7.21 9.98
CA TYR A 99 26.37 -6.62 11.28
C TYR A 99 26.08 -5.11 11.33
N SER A 100 24.94 -4.69 10.80
CA SER A 100 24.53 -3.27 10.78
C SER A 100 24.17 -2.78 12.18
N PHE A 101 24.71 -1.62 12.58
CA PHE A 101 24.38 -1.00 13.85
C PHE A 101 22.98 -0.38 13.83
N ARG A 102 22.40 -0.19 15.03
CA ARG A 102 21.11 0.51 15.19
C ARG A 102 21.18 1.91 14.58
N GLY A 103 20.20 2.23 13.73
CA GLY A 103 20.09 3.53 13.07
C GLY A 103 20.77 3.59 11.69
N ASN A 104 21.48 2.55 11.28
CA ASN A 104 21.98 2.48 9.90
C ASN A 104 20.80 2.38 8.91
N PRO A 105 20.86 3.10 7.77
CA PRO A 105 19.86 2.98 6.72
C PRO A 105 19.75 1.55 6.20
N VAL A 106 18.52 1.10 5.96
CA VAL A 106 18.22 -0.17 5.26
C VAL A 106 18.50 -0.05 3.75
N LEU A 107 18.53 1.18 3.23
CA LEU A 107 18.68 1.54 1.81
C LEU A 107 19.87 2.47 1.59
#